data_AF-A0A7S0AA87-F1
#
_entry.id   AF-A0A7S0AA87-F1
#
_cell.length_a   1.000
_cell.length_b   1.000
_cell.length_c   1.000
_cell.angle_alpha   90.00
_cell.angle_beta   90.00
_cell.angle_gamma   90.00
#
_symmetry.space_group_name_H-M   'P 1'
#
loop_
_entity.id
_entity.type
_entity.pdbx_description
1 polymer ?
#
loop_
_entity_poly.entity_id
_entity_poly.type
_entity_poly.pdbx_seq_one_letter_code
_entity_poly.pdbx_strand_id
1 'polypeptide(L)'
;RVLDPEGTFTISQSILRRYCRKAQVTLHVSDLWKALDKDGDGRAAFEEVVVESAVVLAQFQHWAQERLGSCAAVWDSPEAVAARKRKQGNTWSSEKKMLLGQFADALHALAWPRIGEPAAKSLLLSSLDSYGCGLIVRTDLEWLYKWKTPE
;
A
#
# COMPACT_ATOMS: atom_id res chain seq x y z
N ARG A 1 -3.21 -6.96 -0.76
CA ARG A 1 -4.67 -7.15 -0.56
C ARG A 1 -5.26 -8.33 -1.34
N VAL A 2 -5.05 -8.49 -2.66
CA VAL A 2 -5.61 -9.67 -3.39
C VAL A 2 -5.08 -11.01 -2.86
N LEU A 3 -3.81 -11.05 -2.46
CA LEU A 3 -3.16 -12.21 -1.82
C LEU A 3 -3.29 -12.23 -0.29
N ASP A 4 -3.91 -11.20 0.29
CA ASP A 4 -4.14 -11.05 1.73
C ASP A 4 -5.46 -10.30 1.95
N PRO A 5 -6.60 -10.97 1.75
CA PRO A 5 -7.92 -10.34 1.84
C PRO A 5 -8.28 -9.96 3.29
N GLU A 6 -7.74 -10.69 4.27
CA GLU A 6 -8.00 -10.49 5.70
C GLU A 6 -7.07 -9.45 6.34
N GLY A 7 -6.03 -8.99 5.64
CA GLY A 7 -5.08 -8.01 6.17
C GLY A 7 -4.17 -8.60 7.25
N THR A 8 -3.81 -9.88 7.13
CA THR A 8 -2.91 -10.58 8.05
C THR A 8 -1.43 -10.36 7.72
N PHE A 9 -1.11 -9.64 6.64
CA PHE A 9 0.25 -9.35 6.17
C PHE A 9 1.11 -10.59 5.93
N THR A 10 0.43 -11.70 5.68
CA THR A 10 1.00 -13.03 5.46
C THR A 10 0.26 -13.68 4.31
N ILE A 11 1.01 -14.32 3.43
CA ILE A 11 0.46 -15.09 2.31
C ILE A 11 0.68 -16.56 2.66
N SER A 12 -0.29 -17.41 2.32
CA SER A 12 -0.13 -18.86 2.38
C SER A 12 -0.04 -19.44 0.96
N GLN A 13 0.61 -20.60 0.83
CA GLN A 13 0.72 -21.31 -0.44
C GLN A 13 -0.65 -21.54 -1.10
N SER A 14 -1.68 -21.81 -0.29
CA SER A 14 -3.06 -22.03 -0.74
C SER A 14 -3.66 -20.79 -1.41
N ILE A 15 -3.44 -19.60 -0.83
CA ILE A 15 -3.93 -18.33 -1.39
C ILE A 15 -3.19 -18.01 -2.70
N LEU A 16 -1.86 -18.16 -2.71
CA LEU A 16 -1.06 -17.95 -3.91
C LEU A 16 -1.49 -18.88 -5.05
N ARG A 17 -1.72 -20.17 -4.76
CA ARG A 17 -2.22 -21.15 -5.73
C ARG A 17 -3.60 -20.78 -6.28
N ARG A 18 -4.49 -20.24 -5.44
CA ARG A 18 -5.81 -19.75 -5.90
C ARG A 18 -5.65 -18.53 -6.82
N TYR A 19 -4.75 -17.62 -6.47
CA TYR A 19 -4.47 -16.43 -7.28
C TYR A 19 -3.86 -16.78 -8.64
N CYS A 20 -2.79 -17.59 -8.68
CA CYS A 20 -2.15 -17.98 -9.94
C CYS A 20 -3.12 -18.69 -10.90
N ARG A 21 -4.01 -19.54 -10.37
CA ARG A 21 -5.08 -20.17 -11.17
C ARG A 21 -6.05 -19.15 -11.76
N LYS A 22 -6.48 -18.17 -10.97
CA LYS A 22 -7.39 -17.11 -11.43
C LYS A 22 -6.72 -16.17 -12.45
N ALA A 23 -5.45 -15.86 -12.25
CA ALA A 23 -4.65 -14.99 -13.11
C ALA A 23 -4.04 -15.72 -14.33
N GLN A 24 -4.33 -17.01 -14.51
CA GLN A 24 -3.81 -17.85 -15.61
C GLN A 24 -2.29 -17.81 -15.73
N VAL A 25 -1.59 -17.73 -14.60
CA VAL A 25 -0.13 -17.76 -14.56
C VAL A 25 0.35 -19.15 -14.95
N THR A 26 1.20 -19.24 -15.97
CA THR A 26 1.72 -20.49 -16.54
C THR A 26 2.85 -21.13 -15.73
N LEU A 27 3.30 -20.47 -14.65
CA LEU A 27 4.42 -20.92 -13.82
C LEU A 27 3.98 -21.95 -12.77
N HIS A 28 4.87 -22.89 -12.45
CA HIS A 28 4.66 -23.86 -11.37
C HIS A 28 4.61 -23.16 -10.00
N VAL A 29 3.42 -23.08 -9.42
CA VAL A 29 3.18 -22.42 -8.12
C VAL A 29 4.09 -22.94 -7.02
N SER A 30 4.46 -24.22 -7.04
CA SER A 30 5.36 -24.80 -6.05
C SER A 30 6.78 -24.19 -6.09
N ASP A 31 7.27 -23.83 -7.28
CA ASP A 31 8.59 -23.23 -7.44
C ASP A 31 8.55 -21.73 -7.08
N LEU A 32 7.46 -21.04 -7.43
CA LEU A 32 7.20 -19.68 -6.96
C LEU A 32 7.14 -19.63 -5.42
N TRP A 33 6.46 -20.60 -4.81
CA TRP A 33 6.32 -20.67 -3.36
C TRP A 33 7.68 -20.85 -2.68
N LYS A 34 8.53 -21.77 -3.15
CA LYS A 34 9.88 -21.96 -2.62
C LYS A 34 10.76 -20.70 -2.70
N ALA A 35 10.50 -19.83 -3.68
CA ALA A 35 11.22 -18.57 -3.79
C ALA A 35 10.72 -17.49 -2.79
N LEU A 36 9.48 -17.62 -2.32
CA LEU A 36 8.82 -16.68 -1.40
C LEU A 36 8.95 -17.10 0.07
N ASP A 37 8.74 -18.38 0.37
CA ASP A 37 8.83 -19.02 1.69
C ASP A 37 10.29 -19.42 1.94
N LYS A 38 11.13 -18.42 2.24
CA LYS A 38 12.59 -18.59 2.36
C LYS A 38 13.01 -19.27 3.65
N ASP A 39 12.22 -19.14 4.70
CA ASP A 39 12.48 -19.74 6.01
C ASP A 39 11.78 -21.10 6.19
N GLY A 40 10.85 -21.45 5.31
CA GLY A 40 10.16 -22.75 5.29
C GLY A 40 9.09 -22.87 6.36
N ASP A 41 8.61 -21.76 6.93
CA ASP A 41 7.58 -21.75 7.98
C ASP A 41 6.16 -22.00 7.44
N GLY A 42 6.02 -22.07 6.11
CA GLY A 42 4.77 -22.30 5.41
C GLY A 42 3.92 -21.04 5.24
N ARG A 43 4.51 -19.87 5.51
CA ARG A 43 3.96 -18.54 5.27
C ARG A 43 5.01 -17.72 4.51
N ALA A 44 4.56 -16.64 3.91
CA ALA A 44 5.45 -15.62 3.37
C ALA A 44 4.95 -14.29 3.90
N ALA A 45 5.71 -13.68 4.79
CA ALA A 45 5.40 -12.37 5.32
C ALA A 45 5.53 -11.31 4.23
N PHE A 46 4.77 -10.22 4.37
CA PHE A 46 4.78 -9.13 3.40
C PHE A 46 6.20 -8.58 3.14
N GLU A 47 7.02 -8.51 4.18
CA GLU A 47 8.44 -8.12 4.16
C GLU A 47 9.29 -9.02 3.27
N GLU A 48 8.99 -10.33 3.24
CA GLU A 48 9.79 -11.34 2.53
C GLU A 48 9.48 -11.38 1.04
N VAL A 49 8.25 -11.00 0.70
CA VAL A 49 7.74 -10.97 -0.67
C VAL A 49 8.14 -9.67 -1.36
N VAL A 50 8.11 -8.53 -0.66
CA VAL A 50 8.38 -7.20 -1.25
C VAL A 50 9.16 -6.28 -0.31
N VAL A 51 10.41 -6.64 0.00
CA VAL A 51 11.31 -5.94 0.94
C VAL A 51 11.30 -4.42 0.76
N GLU A 52 11.53 -3.92 -0.46
CA GLU A 52 11.64 -2.47 -0.71
C GLU A 52 10.33 -1.72 -0.45
N SER A 53 9.18 -2.29 -0.84
CA SER A 53 7.88 -1.68 -0.60
C SER A 53 7.54 -1.69 0.89
N ALA A 54 7.89 -2.78 1.57
CA ALA A 54 7.65 -2.94 2.99
C ALA A 54 8.41 -1.89 3.82
N VAL A 55 9.70 -1.66 3.51
CA VAL A 55 10.49 -0.59 4.15
C VAL A 55 9.87 0.80 3.94
N VAL A 56 9.44 1.12 2.71
CA VAL A 56 8.81 2.41 2.40
C VAL A 56 7.49 2.58 3.16
N LEU A 57 6.67 1.53 3.17
CA LEU A 57 5.38 1.52 3.88
C LEU A 57 5.57 1.63 5.39
N ALA A 58 6.57 0.96 5.96
CA ALA A 58 6.91 1.00 7.38
C ALA A 58 7.29 2.41 7.80
N GLN A 59 8.16 3.06 7.04
CA GLN A 59 8.58 4.44 7.30
C GLN A 59 7.44 5.45 7.15
N PHE A 60 6.59 5.29 6.14
CA PHE A 60 5.38 6.09 6.01
C PHE A 60 4.43 5.87 7.19
N GLN A 61 4.21 4.61 7.59
CA GLN A 61 3.33 4.26 8.68
C GLN A 61 3.81 4.87 10.00
N HIS A 62 5.09 4.70 10.33
CA HIS A 62 5.73 5.29 11.51
C HIS A 62 5.61 6.82 11.50
N TRP A 63 5.97 7.49 10.40
CA TRP A 63 5.84 8.94 10.25
C TRP A 63 4.39 9.42 10.46
N ALA A 64 3.41 8.74 9.87
CA ALA A 64 2.01 9.13 9.98
C ALA A 64 1.48 8.93 11.41
N GLN A 65 1.94 7.90 12.10
CA GLN A 65 1.62 7.67 13.52
C GLN A 65 2.22 8.75 14.41
N GLU A 66 3.50 9.07 14.25
CA GLU A 66 4.16 10.09 15.07
C GLU A 66 3.58 11.49 14.84
N ARG A 67 3.32 11.85 13.57
CA ARG A 67 2.89 13.19 13.21
C ARG A 67 1.39 13.42 13.35
N LEU A 68 0.58 12.40 13.07
CA LEU A 68 -0.89 12.53 12.91
C LEU A 68 -1.68 11.51 13.75
N GLY A 69 -1.01 10.64 14.50
CA GLY A 69 -1.61 9.60 15.34
C GLY A 69 -2.01 8.31 14.61
N SER A 70 -2.22 8.35 13.29
CA SER A 70 -2.49 7.15 12.47
C SER A 70 -2.27 7.41 10.99
N CYS A 71 -2.14 6.34 10.19
CA CYS A 71 -2.12 6.46 8.72
C CYS A 71 -3.44 7.03 8.19
N ALA A 72 -4.57 6.62 8.76
CA ALA A 72 -5.89 7.10 8.35
C ALA A 72 -6.07 8.61 8.59
N ALA A 73 -5.41 9.18 9.60
CA ALA A 73 -5.46 10.62 9.87
C ALA A 73 -4.89 11.47 8.71
N VAL A 74 -4.00 10.91 7.87
CA VAL A 74 -3.57 11.57 6.62
C VAL A 74 -4.77 11.90 5.74
N TRP A 75 -5.78 11.02 5.67
CA TRP A 75 -6.99 11.23 4.88
C TRP A 75 -7.78 12.46 5.32
N ASP A 76 -7.82 12.71 6.63
CA ASP A 76 -8.62 13.77 7.24
C ASP A 76 -7.83 15.08 7.42
N SER A 77 -6.52 15.08 7.10
CA SER A 77 -5.67 16.27 7.15
C SER A 77 -6.19 17.40 6.24
N PRO A 78 -6.05 18.67 6.65
CA PRO A 78 -6.40 19.82 5.81
C PRO A 78 -5.77 19.77 4.41
N GLU A 79 -4.53 19.30 4.32
CA GLU A 79 -3.75 19.13 3.09
C GLU A 79 -4.40 18.10 2.16
N ALA A 80 -4.79 16.94 2.68
CA ALA A 80 -5.47 15.91 1.90
C ALA A 80 -6.89 16.34 1.49
N VAL A 81 -7.62 17.03 2.37
CA VAL A 81 -8.93 17.61 2.03
C VAL A 81 -8.80 18.64 0.91
N ALA A 82 -7.80 19.52 0.98
CA ALA A 82 -7.52 20.51 -0.06
C ALA A 82 -7.11 19.85 -1.38
N ALA A 83 -6.26 18.82 -1.33
CA ALA A 83 -5.83 18.07 -2.51
C ALA A 83 -7.00 17.37 -3.22
N ARG A 84 -7.95 16.76 -2.49
CA ARG A 84 -9.17 16.15 -3.08
C ARG A 84 -10.07 17.18 -3.76
N LYS A 85 -10.20 18.37 -3.18
CA LYS A 85 -11.06 19.45 -3.69
C LYS A 85 -10.47 20.14 -4.91
N ARG A 86 -9.16 20.01 -5.15
CA ARG A 86 -8.48 20.57 -6.32
C ARG A 86 -9.00 19.90 -7.59
N LYS A 87 -9.71 20.65 -8.43
CA LYS A 87 -10.14 20.19 -9.76
C LYS A 87 -8.91 20.06 -10.66
N GLN A 88 -8.70 18.87 -11.24
CA GLN A 88 -7.78 18.67 -12.34
C GLN A 88 -8.59 18.46 -13.63
N GLY A 89 -8.71 19.52 -14.44
CA GLY A 89 -9.48 19.50 -15.68
C GLY A 89 -10.96 19.16 -15.49
N ASN A 90 -11.52 18.29 -16.34
CA ASN A 90 -12.89 17.80 -16.25
C ASN A 90 -13.08 16.65 -15.23
N THR A 91 -12.07 16.35 -14.41
CA THR A 91 -12.11 15.18 -13.53
C THR A 91 -12.94 15.48 -12.28
N TRP A 92 -13.90 14.59 -12.00
CA TRP A 92 -14.81 14.66 -10.86
C TRP A 92 -14.05 14.56 -9.53
N SER A 93 -14.31 15.48 -8.59
CA SER A 93 -13.79 15.43 -7.21
C SER A 93 -14.63 14.46 -6.37
N SER A 94 -13.99 13.59 -5.60
CA SER A 94 -14.67 12.63 -4.74
C SER A 94 -14.18 12.74 -3.30
N GLU A 95 -15.10 12.63 -2.35
CA GLU A 95 -14.77 12.53 -0.93
C GLU A 95 -14.33 11.12 -0.51
N LYS A 96 -14.63 10.12 -1.35
CA LYS A 96 -14.37 8.70 -1.06
C LYS A 96 -13.10 8.15 -1.68
N LYS A 97 -12.57 8.83 -2.71
CA LYS A 97 -11.37 8.40 -3.47
C LYS A 97 -10.52 9.61 -3.84
N MET A 98 -9.21 9.40 -3.88
CA MET A 98 -8.23 10.42 -4.24
C MET A 98 -7.30 9.87 -5.33
N LEU A 99 -6.99 10.67 -6.35
CA LEU A 99 -6.00 10.28 -7.37
C LEU A 99 -4.61 10.17 -6.73
N LEU A 100 -3.76 9.27 -7.24
CA LEU A 100 -2.36 9.15 -6.75
C LEU A 100 -1.60 10.48 -6.79
N GLY A 101 -1.81 11.27 -7.84
CA GLY A 101 -1.20 12.61 -7.95
C GLY A 101 -1.68 13.57 -6.85
N GLN A 102 -2.97 13.57 -6.54
CA GLN A 102 -3.52 14.39 -5.45
C GLN A 102 -3.01 13.92 -4.08
N PHE A 103 -2.89 12.61 -3.88
CA PHE A 103 -2.33 12.08 -2.64
C PHE A 103 -0.84 12.44 -2.49
N ALA A 104 -0.08 12.36 -3.58
CA ALA A 104 1.31 12.83 -3.60
C ALA A 104 1.42 14.33 -3.27
N ASP A 105 0.54 15.17 -3.80
CA ASP A 105 0.48 16.60 -3.47
C ASP A 105 0.21 16.81 -1.97
N ALA A 106 -0.71 16.04 -1.40
CA ALA A 106 -1.01 16.07 0.03
C ALA A 106 0.20 15.68 0.88
N LEU A 107 0.90 14.60 0.52
CA LEU A 107 2.13 14.17 1.20
C LEU A 107 3.26 15.19 1.09
N HIS A 108 3.37 15.88 -0.05
CA HIS A 108 4.31 16.96 -0.24
C HIS A 108 3.97 18.15 0.67
N ALA A 109 2.70 18.53 0.77
CA ALA A 109 2.26 19.60 1.67
C ALA A 109 2.43 19.23 3.16
N LEU A 110 2.23 17.97 3.51
CA LEU A 110 2.50 17.42 4.85
C LEU A 110 3.99 17.22 5.14
N ALA A 111 4.88 17.47 4.18
CA ALA A 111 6.31 17.27 4.29
C ALA A 111 6.68 15.84 4.74
N TRP A 112 6.07 14.82 4.11
CA TRP A 112 6.55 13.44 4.27
C TRP A 112 7.99 13.33 3.70
N PRO A 113 9.00 12.91 4.49
CA PRO A 113 10.41 13.07 4.11
C PRO A 113 10.82 12.46 2.77
N ARG A 114 10.24 11.31 2.40
CA ARG A 114 10.62 10.54 1.21
C ARG A 114 9.79 10.86 -0.03
N ILE A 115 8.89 11.86 0.01
CA ILE A 115 8.07 12.22 -1.15
C ILE A 115 8.89 12.75 -2.34
N GLY A 116 10.07 13.31 -2.07
CA GLY A 116 11.02 13.78 -3.08
C GLY A 116 11.81 12.67 -3.77
N GLU A 117 11.83 11.46 -3.21
CA GLU A 117 12.51 10.29 -3.79
C GLU A 117 11.57 9.60 -4.80
N PRO A 118 11.88 9.59 -6.12
CA PRO A 118 10.95 9.05 -7.12
C PRO A 118 10.61 7.58 -6.89
N ALA A 119 11.60 6.77 -6.47
CA ALA A 119 11.41 5.35 -6.18
C ALA A 119 10.49 5.14 -4.97
N ALA A 120 10.76 5.80 -3.84
CA ALA A 120 9.94 5.67 -2.63
C ALA A 120 8.51 6.17 -2.85
N LYS A 121 8.35 7.30 -3.55
CA LYS A 121 7.05 7.83 -3.96
C LYS A 121 6.29 6.81 -4.80
N SER A 122 6.92 6.26 -5.84
CA SER A 122 6.27 5.27 -6.71
C SER A 122 5.84 4.04 -5.92
N LEU A 123 6.72 3.48 -5.10
CA LEU A 123 6.46 2.28 -4.29
C LEU A 123 5.32 2.52 -3.29
N LEU A 124 5.30 3.66 -2.59
CA LEU A 124 4.23 3.99 -1.65
C LEU A 124 2.89 4.07 -2.37
N LEU A 125 2.83 4.84 -3.47
CA LEU A 125 1.58 5.09 -4.20
C LEU A 125 1.04 3.81 -4.83
N SER A 126 1.89 3.00 -5.46
CA SER A 126 1.46 1.72 -6.05
C SER A 126 1.04 0.70 -5.00
N SER A 127 1.63 0.74 -3.80
CA SER A 127 1.28 -0.18 -2.72
C SER A 127 -0.05 0.17 -2.05
N LEU A 128 -0.40 1.46 -1.99
CA LEU A 128 -1.69 1.94 -1.46
C LEU A 128 -2.82 1.89 -2.50
N ASP A 129 -2.51 1.79 -3.80
CA ASP A 129 -3.50 1.57 -4.88
C ASP A 129 -3.99 0.12 -4.88
N SER A 130 -4.79 -0.25 -3.88
CA SER A 130 -5.17 -1.66 -3.66
C SER A 130 -6.00 -2.28 -4.79
N TYR A 131 -6.58 -1.45 -5.67
CA TYR A 131 -7.34 -1.85 -6.84
C TYR A 131 -6.55 -1.73 -8.16
N GLY A 132 -5.34 -1.16 -8.14
CA GLY A 132 -4.52 -0.92 -9.33
C GLY A 132 -5.18 0.03 -10.34
N CYS A 133 -6.00 0.98 -9.86
CA CYS A 133 -6.80 1.87 -10.71
C CYS A 133 -6.39 3.34 -10.61
N GLY A 134 -5.22 3.63 -10.04
CA GLY A 134 -4.69 4.98 -9.88
C GLY A 134 -5.40 5.78 -8.79
N LEU A 135 -6.02 5.11 -7.82
CA LEU A 135 -6.81 5.73 -6.77
C LEU A 135 -6.46 5.16 -5.40
N ILE A 136 -6.46 6.02 -4.39
CA ILE A 136 -6.36 5.64 -2.98
C ILE A 136 -7.69 5.98 -2.29
N VAL A 137 -8.14 5.09 -1.43
CA VAL A 137 -9.29 5.27 -0.55
C VAL A 137 -8.86 5.20 0.92
N ARG A 138 -9.68 5.73 1.83
CA ARG A 138 -9.40 5.73 3.27
C ARG A 138 -9.04 4.34 3.81
N THR A 139 -9.71 3.29 3.32
CA THR A 139 -9.47 1.92 3.80
C THR A 139 -8.08 1.39 3.45
N ASP A 140 -7.38 1.96 2.47
CA ASP A 140 -6.00 1.57 2.15
C ASP A 140 -5.04 2.03 3.24
N LEU A 141 -5.29 3.22 3.80
CA LEU A 141 -4.53 3.77 4.93
C LEU A 141 -4.88 3.05 6.24
N GLU A 142 -6.15 2.72 6.45
CA GLU A 142 -6.58 1.91 7.60
C GLU A 142 -6.03 0.50 7.55
N TRP A 143 -5.93 -0.10 6.35
CA TRP A 143 -5.24 -1.37 6.16
C TRP A 143 -3.79 -1.25 6.60
N LEU A 144 -3.05 -0.27 6.08
CA LEU A 144 -1.64 -0.09 6.46
C LEU A 144 -1.46 0.14 7.96
N TYR A 145 -2.37 0.88 8.62
CA TYR A 145 -2.28 1.10 10.06
C TYR A 145 -2.43 -0.18 10.90
N LYS A 146 -3.13 -1.21 10.39
CA LYS A 146 -3.28 -2.50 11.08
C LYS A 146 -2.03 -3.37 10.99
N TRP A 147 -1.08 -3.01 10.12
CA TRP A 147 0.16 -3.74 9.98
C TRP A 147 1.01 -3.60 11.23
N LYS A 148 1.33 -4.72 11.88
CA LYS A 148 2.36 -4.76 12.92
C LYS A 148 3.71 -4.92 12.23
N THR A 149 4.34 -3.80 11.96
CA THR A 149 5.70 -3.72 11.44
C THR A 149 6.64 -4.43 12.41
N PRO A 150 7.49 -5.36 11.94
CA PRO A 150 8.56 -5.93 12.75
C PRO A 150 9.51 -4.81 13.21
N GLU A 151 10.03 -4.95 14.44
CA GLU A 151 11.06 -4.06 14.99
C GLU A 151 12.41 -4.21 14.28
#